data_AF-A0A7X7YWR3-F1
#
_entry.id   AF-A0A7X7YWR3-F1
#
_cell.length_a   1.000
_cell.length_b   1.000
_cell.length_c   1.000
_cell.angle_alpha   90.00
_cell.angle_beta   90.00
_cell.angle_gamma   90.00
#
_symmetry.space_group_name_H-M   'P 1'
#
loop_
_entity.id
_entity.type
_entity.pdbx_description
1 polymer ?
#
loop_
_entity_poly.entity_id
_entity_poly.type
_entity_poly.pdbx_seq_one_letter_code
_entity_poly.pdbx_strand_id
1 'polypeptide(L)'
;MAEAYPSDNELLNLQSDAETGVEYIPTGAAPYYLHFRKLLHRLVLSTRRANDLRVYDEGGLDVGVKAGKFWLRTDLIAFAGSTGNTLADDKAAIYVYLDSQGNLVTDEYTAFPSMATTPHVRLAVVATSGGDIVSIADCRAGHNIVVPYEAGGVRRVIETHTASDTLGAAESGSVHTNLGAAETVTLTLPDAAPQGTEFTFAVQAGYELRIDPGAAAIRDSSGQDADKYKAASAIGAAMTVVADSSGDWAVTAKAGTWTQEP
;
A
#
# COMPACT_ATOMS: atom_id res chain seq x y z
N MET A 1 16.64 17.38 17.82
CA MET A 1 16.28 18.80 18.02
C MET A 1 15.12 18.78 19.00
N ALA A 2 15.25 19.38 20.18
CA ALA A 2 14.16 19.39 21.16
C ALA A 2 13.09 20.37 20.67
N GLU A 3 11.83 19.96 20.69
CA GLU A 3 10.70 20.82 20.36
C GLU A 3 10.65 21.96 21.38
N ALA A 4 10.68 23.20 20.89
CA ALA A 4 10.61 24.38 21.74
C ALA A 4 9.15 24.58 22.14
N TYR A 5 8.87 24.44 23.43
CA TYR A 5 7.54 24.73 23.95
C TYR A 5 7.28 26.25 23.93
N PRO A 6 6.05 26.69 23.64
CA PRO A 6 5.65 28.08 23.84
C PRO A 6 5.93 28.52 25.28
N SER A 7 6.32 29.77 25.45
CA SER A 7 6.57 30.33 26.78
C SER A 7 5.29 30.37 27.61
N ASP A 8 5.43 30.30 28.94
CA ASP A 8 4.28 30.39 29.87
C ASP A 8 3.42 31.64 29.60
N ASN A 9 4.06 32.76 29.24
CA ASN A 9 3.38 34.00 28.93
C ASN A 9 2.57 33.93 27.62
N GLU A 10 3.03 33.18 26.63
CA GLU A 10 2.24 32.91 25.42
C GLU A 10 1.03 32.03 25.76
N LEU A 11 1.24 30.94 26.51
CA LEU A 11 0.16 30.04 26.92
C LEU A 11 -0.91 30.73 27.76
N LEU A 12 -0.52 31.66 28.65
CA LEU A 12 -1.44 32.45 29.48
C LEU A 12 -2.36 33.38 28.68
N ASN A 13 -1.92 33.84 27.51
CA ASN A 13 -2.67 34.80 26.69
C ASN A 13 -3.52 34.12 25.59
N LEU A 14 -3.44 32.80 25.44
CA LEU A 14 -4.26 32.04 24.50
C LEU A 14 -5.70 31.93 25.03
N GLN A 15 -6.64 32.56 24.32
CA GLN A 15 -8.07 32.47 24.63
C GLN A 15 -8.81 31.46 23.75
N SER A 16 -8.32 31.26 22.53
CA SER A 16 -8.78 30.22 21.60
C SER A 16 -7.69 29.83 20.62
N ASP A 17 -7.75 28.61 20.13
CA ASP A 17 -6.95 28.15 19.00
C ASP A 17 -7.53 28.70 17.69
N ALA A 18 -6.72 29.43 16.92
CA ALA A 18 -7.20 30.14 15.74
C ALA A 18 -7.53 29.21 14.56
N GLU A 19 -6.93 28.03 14.50
CA GLU A 19 -7.07 27.08 13.39
C GLU A 19 -8.29 26.18 13.59
N THR A 20 -8.53 25.75 14.82
CA THR A 20 -9.65 24.87 15.20
C THR A 20 -10.85 25.62 15.77
N GLY A 21 -10.68 26.89 16.16
CA GLY A 21 -11.70 27.73 16.79
C GLY A 21 -12.05 27.30 18.22
N VAL A 22 -11.20 26.49 18.87
CA VAL A 22 -11.47 25.94 20.21
C VAL A 22 -11.00 26.88 21.30
N GLU A 23 -11.90 27.29 22.19
CA GLU A 23 -11.57 28.12 23.35
C GLU A 23 -10.73 27.37 24.40
N TYR A 24 -9.73 28.06 24.95
CA TYR A 24 -8.96 27.59 26.11
C TYR A 24 -9.67 27.97 27.41
N ILE A 25 -9.33 27.28 28.51
CA ILE A 25 -9.95 27.54 29.82
C ILE A 25 -9.47 28.89 30.32
N PRO A 26 -10.36 29.85 30.65
CA PRO A 26 -9.97 31.11 31.25
C PRO A 26 -9.27 30.87 32.58
N THR A 27 -8.15 31.56 32.82
CA THR A 27 -7.45 31.51 34.10
C THR A 27 -8.40 31.87 35.25
N GLY A 28 -8.46 31.03 36.28
CA GLY A 28 -9.32 31.25 37.46
C GLY A 28 -10.76 30.75 37.34
N ALA A 29 -11.15 30.07 36.25
CA ALA A 29 -12.48 29.48 36.11
C ALA A 29 -12.69 28.28 37.05
N ALA A 30 -13.82 28.25 37.77
CA ALA A 30 -14.23 27.14 38.63
C ALA A 30 -15.58 26.56 38.15
N PRO A 31 -15.76 25.21 38.15
CA PRO A 31 -14.81 24.20 38.59
C PRO A 31 -13.80 23.79 37.50
N TYR A 32 -12.52 24.08 37.74
CA TYR A 32 -11.40 23.85 36.82
C TYR A 32 -11.31 22.40 36.31
N TYR A 33 -11.52 21.41 37.20
CA TYR A 33 -11.40 19.99 36.86
C TYR A 33 -12.42 19.54 35.78
N LEU A 34 -13.61 20.16 35.74
CA LEU A 34 -14.65 19.80 34.78
C LEU A 34 -14.28 20.31 33.38
N HIS A 35 -13.75 21.53 33.30
CA HIS A 35 -13.26 22.12 32.05
C HIS A 35 -12.05 21.35 31.52
N PHE A 36 -11.10 20.97 32.40
CA PHE A 36 -9.96 20.13 32.04
C PHE A 36 -10.40 18.76 31.49
N ARG A 37 -11.37 18.08 32.13
CA ARG A 37 -11.92 16.81 31.63
C ARG A 37 -12.61 16.95 30.28
N LYS A 38 -13.33 18.06 30.03
CA LYS A 38 -13.95 18.34 28.72
C LYS A 38 -12.89 18.52 27.63
N LEU A 39 -11.80 19.21 27.93
CA LEU A 39 -10.68 19.42 27.00
C LEU A 39 -9.94 18.12 26.70
N LEU A 40 -9.63 17.33 27.73
CA LEU A 40 -9.04 15.99 27.57
C LEU A 40 -9.95 15.06 26.75
N HIS A 41 -11.26 15.07 27.03
CA HIS A 41 -12.22 14.30 26.25
C HIS A 41 -12.26 14.73 24.78
N ARG A 42 -12.17 16.03 24.48
CA ARG A 42 -12.05 16.55 23.12
C ARG A 42 -10.75 16.12 22.43
N LEU A 43 -9.62 16.18 23.13
CA LEU A 43 -8.34 15.69 22.61
C LEU A 43 -8.44 14.20 22.26
N VAL A 44 -9.04 13.40 23.14
CA VAL A 44 -9.29 11.97 22.90
C VAL A 44 -10.24 11.75 21.72
N LEU A 45 -11.28 12.58 21.55
CA LEU A 45 -12.15 12.51 20.38
C LEU A 45 -11.43 12.86 19.07
N SER A 46 -10.60 13.91 19.08
CA SER A 46 -9.82 14.34 17.91
C SER A 46 -8.75 13.31 17.52
N THR A 47 -8.15 12.65 18.49
CA THR A 47 -7.16 11.58 18.28
C THR A 47 -7.79 10.19 18.19
N ARG A 48 -9.12 10.08 18.27
CA ARG A 48 -9.82 8.78 18.34
C ARG A 48 -9.46 7.90 17.14
N ARG A 49 -9.54 8.46 15.93
CA ARG A 49 -9.16 7.74 14.70
C ARG A 49 -7.67 7.49 14.59
N ALA A 50 -6.83 8.38 15.13
CA ALA A 50 -5.40 8.14 15.22
C ALA A 50 -5.04 7.00 16.19
N ASN A 51 -5.97 6.60 17.07
CA ASN A 51 -5.83 5.43 17.93
C ASN A 51 -6.51 4.17 17.38
N ASP A 52 -7.23 4.24 16.24
CA ASP A 52 -7.84 3.05 15.64
C ASP A 52 -6.75 2.03 15.29
N LEU A 53 -6.98 0.76 15.60
CA LEU A 53 -6.03 -0.35 15.35
C LEU A 53 -4.69 -0.24 16.11
N ARG A 54 -4.54 0.72 17.03
CA ARG A 54 -3.31 0.87 17.81
C ARG A 54 -3.09 -0.33 18.72
N VAL A 55 -1.88 -0.90 18.68
CA VAL A 55 -1.40 -1.88 19.64
C VAL A 55 -0.97 -1.16 20.92
N TYR A 56 -1.36 -1.68 22.07
CA TYR A 56 -1.00 -1.15 23.38
C TYR A 56 -0.67 -2.29 24.35
N ASP A 57 0.21 -1.99 25.29
CA ASP A 57 0.64 -2.90 26.35
C ASP A 57 -0.46 -3.02 27.42
N GLU A 58 -0.80 -4.26 27.80
CA GLU A 58 -1.76 -4.60 28.87
C GLU A 58 -1.06 -5.06 30.17
N GLY A 59 0.27 -5.18 30.14
CA GLY A 59 1.14 -5.62 31.21
C GLY A 59 1.74 -7.01 30.95
N GLY A 60 3.00 -7.20 31.33
CA GLY A 60 3.71 -8.46 31.10
C GLY A 60 3.90 -8.73 29.62
N LEU A 61 3.45 -9.89 29.14
CA LEU A 61 3.53 -10.25 27.72
C LEU A 61 2.22 -9.99 26.96
N ASP A 62 1.19 -9.42 27.59
CA ASP A 62 -0.11 -9.24 26.98
C ASP A 62 -0.21 -7.91 26.22
N VAL A 63 -0.69 -7.97 24.98
CA VAL A 63 -1.06 -6.79 24.20
C VAL A 63 -2.55 -6.73 23.90
N GLY A 64 -3.06 -5.51 23.89
CA GLY A 64 -4.37 -5.18 23.34
C GLY A 64 -4.25 -4.42 22.03
N VAL A 65 -5.29 -4.50 21.21
CA VAL A 65 -5.42 -3.75 19.96
C VAL A 65 -6.75 -3.03 19.93
N LYS A 66 -6.75 -1.73 19.69
CA LYS A 66 -7.98 -0.92 19.62
C LYS A 66 -8.82 -1.30 18.40
N ALA A 67 -10.13 -1.17 18.54
CA ALA A 67 -11.07 -1.29 17.43
C ALA A 67 -10.73 -0.30 16.31
N GLY A 68 -11.13 -0.60 15.08
CA GLY A 68 -10.89 0.27 13.93
C GLY A 68 -11.41 -0.33 12.64
N LYS A 69 -11.11 0.33 11.53
CA LYS A 69 -11.43 -0.16 10.19
C LYS A 69 -10.26 0.09 9.26
N PHE A 70 -10.07 -0.80 8.29
CA PHE A 70 -9.08 -0.61 7.23
C PHE A 70 -9.66 -1.02 5.89
N TRP A 71 -9.16 -0.39 4.83
CA TRP A 71 -9.47 -0.79 3.48
C TRP A 71 -8.48 -1.83 3.00
N LEU A 72 -9.01 -2.90 2.41
CA LEU A 72 -8.23 -3.87 1.68
C LEU A 72 -8.85 -4.03 0.31
N ARG A 73 -8.14 -3.57 -0.73
CA ARG A 73 -8.70 -3.44 -2.08
C ARG A 73 -9.99 -2.60 -2.03
N THR A 74 -11.13 -3.20 -2.33
CA THR A 74 -12.46 -2.57 -2.36
C THR A 74 -13.29 -2.86 -1.11
N ASP A 75 -12.75 -3.61 -0.15
CA ASP A 75 -13.48 -4.03 1.04
C ASP A 75 -13.06 -3.21 2.25
N LEU A 76 -14.06 -2.65 2.95
CA LEU A 76 -13.87 -1.99 4.23
C LEU A 76 -14.04 -3.02 5.34
N ILE A 77 -12.92 -3.47 5.92
CA ILE A 77 -12.91 -4.47 6.99
C ILE A 77 -13.00 -3.76 8.34
N ALA A 78 -13.91 -4.23 9.20
CA ALA A 78 -14.06 -3.73 10.55
C ALA A 78 -13.42 -4.69 11.55
N PHE A 79 -12.61 -4.15 12.46
CA PHE A 79 -11.99 -4.88 13.56
C PHE A 79 -12.57 -4.39 14.88
N ALA A 80 -13.10 -5.31 15.69
CA ALA A 80 -13.78 -4.97 16.94
C ALA A 80 -12.82 -4.59 18.09
N GLY A 81 -11.52 -4.78 17.90
CA GLY A 81 -10.53 -4.73 18.97
C GLY A 81 -10.22 -6.13 19.50
N SER A 82 -9.08 -6.27 20.18
CA SER A 82 -8.71 -7.49 20.90
C SER A 82 -7.96 -7.13 22.19
N THR A 83 -8.02 -8.02 23.19
CA THR A 83 -7.37 -7.89 24.51
C THR A 83 -6.89 -9.27 24.98
N GLY A 84 -5.87 -9.32 25.82
CA GLY A 84 -5.33 -10.56 26.40
C GLY A 84 -4.56 -11.41 25.39
N ASN A 85 -3.91 -10.77 24.41
CA ASN A 85 -3.12 -11.49 23.42
C ASN A 85 -1.69 -11.67 23.96
N THR A 86 -1.43 -12.82 24.57
CA THR A 86 -0.10 -13.13 25.13
C THR A 86 0.92 -13.37 24.04
N LEU A 87 2.00 -12.58 24.07
CA LEU A 87 3.13 -12.68 23.15
C LEU A 87 4.17 -13.70 23.63
N ALA A 88 4.97 -14.20 22.69
CA ALA A 88 6.13 -15.02 23.05
C ALA A 88 7.21 -14.17 23.76
N ASP A 89 7.88 -14.74 24.76
CA ASP A 89 8.97 -14.09 25.48
C ASP A 89 10.29 -14.13 24.68
N ASP A 90 11.23 -13.27 25.09
CA ASP A 90 12.59 -13.14 24.54
C ASP A 90 12.62 -13.07 23.01
N LYS A 91 11.73 -12.26 22.43
CA LYS A 91 11.70 -11.96 21.00
C LYS A 91 12.18 -10.55 20.74
N ALA A 92 13.20 -10.44 19.88
CA ALA A 92 13.68 -9.16 19.39
C ALA A 92 12.65 -8.43 18.51
N ALA A 93 11.80 -9.18 17.81
CA ALA A 93 10.72 -8.64 16.99
C ALA A 93 9.56 -9.64 16.86
N ILE A 94 8.35 -9.15 17.09
CA ILE A 94 7.07 -9.81 16.83
C ILE A 94 6.28 -8.88 15.94
N TYR A 95 5.94 -9.32 14.74
CA TYR A 95 5.29 -8.52 13.71
C TYR A 95 3.77 -8.69 13.82
N VAL A 96 3.12 -7.69 14.42
CA VAL A 96 1.68 -7.72 14.69
C VAL A 96 0.92 -7.06 13.54
N TYR A 97 -0.03 -7.79 12.95
CA TYR A 97 -0.83 -7.30 11.82
C TYR A 97 -2.25 -7.88 11.83
N LEU A 98 -3.16 -7.28 11.05
CA LEU A 98 -4.46 -7.89 10.74
C LEU A 98 -4.41 -8.51 9.34
N ASP A 99 -4.84 -9.75 9.22
CA ASP A 99 -4.95 -10.43 7.93
C ASP A 99 -6.10 -9.89 7.06
N SER A 100 -6.28 -10.48 5.88
CA SER A 100 -7.33 -10.09 4.95
C SER A 100 -8.78 -10.28 5.43
N GLN A 101 -8.97 -11.02 6.53
CA GLN A 101 -10.28 -11.22 7.16
C GLN A 101 -10.44 -10.36 8.42
N GLY A 102 -9.41 -9.61 8.82
CA GLY A 102 -9.40 -8.83 10.05
C GLY A 102 -9.04 -9.64 11.30
N ASN A 103 -8.45 -10.83 11.16
CA ASN A 103 -7.93 -11.59 12.29
C ASN A 103 -6.59 -11.01 12.73
N LEU A 104 -6.38 -10.94 14.05
CA LEU A 104 -5.13 -10.48 14.63
C LEU A 104 -4.08 -11.61 14.60
N VAL A 105 -2.91 -11.29 14.08
CA VAL A 105 -1.75 -12.18 14.05
C VAL A 105 -0.68 -11.64 15.01
N THR A 106 -0.16 -12.50 15.89
CA THR A 106 0.82 -12.15 16.93
C THR A 106 1.99 -13.14 17.03
N ASP A 107 2.10 -14.06 16.07
CA ASP A 107 3.07 -15.17 16.08
C ASP A 107 4.02 -15.16 14.86
N GLU A 108 4.17 -14.01 14.19
CA GLU A 108 5.17 -13.79 13.15
C GLU A 108 6.44 -13.15 13.74
N TYR A 109 7.60 -13.76 13.50
CA TYR A 109 8.86 -13.40 14.17
C TYR A 109 9.98 -12.98 13.22
N THR A 110 9.78 -13.09 11.91
CA THR A 110 10.84 -12.86 10.91
C THR A 110 10.73 -11.47 10.30
N ALA A 111 9.60 -11.21 9.66
CA ALA A 111 9.28 -9.96 8.97
C ALA A 111 7.77 -9.88 8.73
N PHE A 112 7.24 -8.69 8.45
CA PHE A 112 5.91 -8.61 7.84
C PHE A 112 5.90 -9.41 6.52
N PRO A 113 4.87 -10.23 6.27
CA PRO A 113 4.72 -10.91 4.99
C PRO A 113 4.74 -9.94 3.80
N SER A 114 4.96 -10.46 2.59
CA SER A 114 4.75 -9.66 1.39
C SER A 114 3.26 -9.38 1.23
N MET A 115 2.87 -8.10 1.09
CA MET A 115 1.47 -7.72 0.85
C MET A 115 0.95 -8.17 -0.52
N ALA A 116 1.85 -8.49 -1.45
CA ALA A 116 1.48 -9.03 -2.76
C ALA A 116 0.90 -10.45 -2.65
N THR A 117 1.47 -11.28 -1.78
CA THR A 117 1.06 -12.68 -1.58
C THR A 117 0.09 -12.85 -0.42
N THR A 118 0.24 -12.02 0.63
CA THR A 118 -0.54 -12.10 1.86
C THR A 118 -1.06 -10.70 2.19
N PRO A 119 -2.23 -10.30 1.67
CA PRO A 119 -2.80 -8.98 1.95
C PRO A 119 -3.08 -8.80 3.46
N HIS A 120 -2.55 -7.74 4.07
CA HIS A 120 -2.67 -7.43 5.49
C HIS A 120 -2.49 -5.92 5.76
N VAL A 121 -2.85 -5.47 6.96
CA VAL A 121 -2.48 -4.15 7.49
C VAL A 121 -1.52 -4.29 8.66
N ARG A 122 -0.37 -3.61 8.58
CA ARG A 122 0.66 -3.63 9.61
C ARG A 122 0.23 -2.78 10.79
N LEU A 123 0.35 -3.32 12.00
CA LEU A 123 -0.01 -2.61 13.23
C LEU A 123 1.23 -2.18 14.00
N ALA A 124 2.08 -3.12 14.40
CA ALA A 124 3.27 -2.82 15.19
C ALA A 124 4.36 -3.88 15.06
N VAL A 125 5.57 -3.52 15.50
CA VAL A 125 6.62 -4.48 15.84
C VAL A 125 6.83 -4.41 17.35
N VAL A 126 6.69 -5.53 18.04
CA VAL A 126 6.82 -5.64 19.49
C VAL A 126 8.10 -6.39 19.84
N ALA A 127 8.85 -5.91 20.83
CA ALA A 127 9.99 -6.63 21.39
C ALA A 127 9.69 -7.01 22.84
N THR A 128 10.00 -8.25 23.22
CA THR A 128 9.77 -8.82 24.55
C THR A 128 11.08 -9.36 25.13
N SER A 129 11.24 -9.27 26.45
CA SER A 129 12.33 -9.92 27.17
C SER A 129 12.02 -10.02 28.66
N GLY A 130 12.42 -11.14 29.27
CA GLY A 130 12.29 -11.32 30.72
C GLY A 130 10.86 -11.29 31.23
N GLY A 131 9.90 -11.76 30.42
CA GLY A 131 8.48 -11.82 30.76
C GLY A 131 7.74 -10.48 30.63
N ASP A 132 8.33 -9.50 29.96
CA ASP A 132 7.74 -8.17 29.78
C ASP A 132 7.94 -7.62 28.36
N ILE A 133 7.10 -6.64 27.99
CA ILE A 133 7.23 -5.91 26.72
C ILE A 133 8.26 -4.79 26.89
N VAL A 134 9.30 -4.83 26.06
CA VAL A 134 10.40 -3.85 26.07
C VAL A 134 10.09 -2.67 25.16
N SER A 135 9.41 -2.91 24.03
CA SER A 135 9.01 -1.83 23.12
C SER A 135 7.86 -2.22 22.19
N ILE A 136 7.08 -1.22 21.78
CA ILE A 136 6.06 -1.33 20.73
C ILE A 136 6.35 -0.21 19.71
N ALA A 137 6.80 -0.59 18.52
CA ALA A 137 7.02 0.33 17.40
C ALA A 137 5.77 0.38 16.50
N ASP A 138 5.09 1.53 16.46
CA ASP A 138 3.88 1.73 15.64
C ASP A 138 4.22 1.71 14.15
N CYS A 139 3.58 0.83 13.39
CA CYS A 139 3.79 0.64 11.96
C CYS A 139 2.59 1.07 11.11
N ARG A 140 1.50 1.55 11.74
CA ARG A 140 0.25 1.92 11.05
C ARG A 140 0.46 3.05 10.04
N ALA A 141 1.42 3.94 10.32
CA ALA A 141 1.76 5.06 9.44
C ALA A 141 2.20 4.63 8.02
N GLY A 142 2.68 3.39 7.86
CA GLY A 142 3.00 2.82 6.56
C GLY A 142 1.81 2.70 5.60
N HIS A 143 0.58 2.89 6.10
CA HIS A 143 -0.67 2.78 5.34
C HIS A 143 -1.51 4.08 5.30
N ASN A 144 -1.02 5.18 5.87
CA ASN A 144 -1.86 6.35 6.17
C ASN A 144 -2.21 7.25 4.96
N ILE A 145 -1.41 7.22 3.89
CA ILE A 145 -1.58 8.15 2.77
C ILE A 145 -1.48 7.39 1.45
N VAL A 146 -2.58 7.39 0.69
CA VAL A 146 -2.60 7.06 -0.74
C VAL A 146 -2.88 8.38 -1.47
N VAL A 147 -1.91 8.87 -2.24
CA VAL A 147 -2.06 10.09 -3.03
C VAL A 147 -2.68 9.73 -4.39
N PRO A 148 -3.89 10.22 -4.73
CA PRO A 148 -4.49 9.97 -6.03
C PRO A 148 -3.68 10.64 -7.16
N TYR A 149 -3.69 10.01 -8.33
CA TYR A 149 -2.91 10.36 -9.54
C TYR A 149 -2.83 11.86 -9.84
N GLU A 150 -3.96 12.58 -9.80
CA GLU A 150 -4.03 13.99 -10.21
C GLU A 150 -3.38 14.97 -9.22
N ALA A 151 -3.03 14.52 -8.01
CA ALA A 151 -2.35 15.32 -6.99
C ALA A 151 -0.83 15.02 -6.88
N GLY A 152 -0.25 14.34 -7.88
CA GLY A 152 1.16 13.94 -7.86
C GLY A 152 1.44 12.58 -7.22
N GLY A 153 0.52 11.62 -7.41
CA GLY A 153 0.63 10.24 -6.91
C GLY A 153 1.78 9.41 -7.53
N VAL A 154 1.85 8.14 -7.11
CA VAL A 154 2.87 7.16 -7.52
C VAL A 154 3.01 7.13 -9.04
N ARG A 155 4.23 7.40 -9.53
CA ARG A 155 4.57 7.35 -10.96
C ARG A 155 4.48 5.90 -11.45
N ARG A 156 4.02 5.69 -12.69
CA ARG A 156 4.26 4.40 -13.36
C ARG A 156 5.77 4.22 -13.53
N VAL A 157 6.28 3.05 -13.14
CA VAL A 157 7.65 2.68 -13.44
C VAL A 157 7.76 2.51 -14.96
N ILE A 158 8.76 3.15 -15.57
CA ILE A 158 9.10 2.94 -16.96
C ILE A 158 10.41 2.17 -17.04
N GLU A 159 10.40 1.05 -17.74
CA GLU A 159 11.57 0.22 -17.95
C GLU A 159 11.90 0.15 -19.45
N THR A 160 13.19 0.23 -19.74
CA THR A 160 13.72 0.20 -21.10
C THR A 160 14.45 -1.12 -21.33
N HIS A 161 14.05 -1.82 -22.38
CA HIS A 161 14.52 -3.14 -22.74
C HIS A 161 15.39 -3.07 -23.99
N THR A 162 16.67 -3.41 -23.87
CA THR A 162 17.59 -3.56 -25.00
C THR A 162 17.77 -5.01 -25.43
N ALA A 163 17.18 -5.95 -24.69
CA ALA A 163 17.15 -7.39 -24.94
C ALA A 163 15.78 -7.93 -24.49
N SER A 164 15.44 -9.14 -24.94
CA SER A 164 14.21 -9.83 -24.52
C SER A 164 14.21 -10.13 -23.01
N ASP A 165 13.01 -10.16 -22.41
CA ASP A 165 12.83 -10.37 -20.97
C ASP A 165 11.49 -11.08 -20.66
N THR A 166 11.39 -11.68 -19.47
CA THR A 166 10.16 -12.27 -18.93
C THR A 166 9.65 -11.43 -17.78
N LEU A 167 8.46 -10.88 -17.93
CA LEU A 167 7.84 -9.99 -16.93
C LEU A 167 7.19 -10.78 -15.80
N GLY A 168 7.31 -10.26 -14.57
CA GLY A 168 6.67 -10.80 -13.39
C GLY A 168 5.35 -10.08 -13.05
N ALA A 169 4.37 -10.81 -12.49
CA ALA A 169 3.09 -10.21 -12.06
C ALA A 169 3.25 -9.08 -11.01
N ALA A 170 4.38 -9.06 -10.29
CA ALA A 170 4.73 -8.00 -9.33
C ALA A 170 5.01 -6.64 -10.01
N GLU A 171 5.28 -6.62 -11.31
CA GLU A 171 5.56 -5.43 -12.10
C GLU A 171 4.29 -4.77 -12.67
N SER A 172 3.11 -5.32 -12.36
CA SER A 172 1.82 -4.78 -12.79
C SER A 172 1.71 -3.26 -12.60
N GLY A 173 1.26 -2.56 -13.64
CA GLY A 173 1.13 -1.11 -13.71
C GLY A 173 2.35 -0.38 -14.28
N SER A 174 3.42 -1.10 -14.65
CA SER A 174 4.61 -0.57 -15.33
C SER A 174 4.37 -0.27 -16.82
N VAL A 175 5.32 0.47 -17.38
CA VAL A 175 5.45 0.75 -18.82
C VAL A 175 6.77 0.15 -19.30
N HIS A 176 6.72 -0.76 -20.27
CA HIS A 176 7.90 -1.37 -20.89
C HIS A 176 8.11 -0.80 -22.29
N THR A 177 9.36 -0.44 -22.60
CA THR A 177 9.73 0.15 -23.89
C THR A 177 10.96 -0.50 -24.48
N ASN A 178 11.13 -0.47 -25.81
CA ASN A 178 12.36 -0.93 -26.47
C ASN A 178 13.39 0.20 -26.68
N LEU A 179 13.36 1.26 -25.87
CA LEU A 179 14.29 2.39 -26.04
C LEU A 179 15.75 1.90 -25.98
N GLY A 180 16.53 2.22 -27.02
CA GLY A 180 17.92 1.81 -27.12
C GLY A 180 18.14 0.40 -27.66
N ALA A 181 17.09 -0.35 -27.97
CA ALA A 181 17.22 -1.63 -28.66
C ALA A 181 17.90 -1.45 -30.02
N ALA A 182 18.75 -2.41 -30.38
CA ALA A 182 19.41 -2.52 -31.70
C ALA A 182 18.91 -3.73 -32.51
N GLU A 183 18.01 -4.51 -31.92
CA GLU A 183 17.43 -5.72 -32.47
C GLU A 183 16.00 -5.92 -31.93
N THR A 184 15.34 -6.99 -32.36
CA THR A 184 14.01 -7.36 -31.86
C THR A 184 14.06 -7.63 -30.36
N VAL A 185 13.11 -7.07 -29.63
CA VAL A 185 12.90 -7.31 -28.19
C VAL A 185 11.59 -8.05 -28.01
N THR A 186 11.62 -9.21 -27.37
CA THR A 186 10.41 -9.95 -26.97
C THR A 186 10.23 -9.84 -25.47
N LEU A 187 9.07 -9.36 -25.04
CA LEU A 187 8.66 -9.32 -23.64
C LEU A 187 7.59 -10.39 -23.43
N THR A 188 7.95 -11.42 -22.66
CA THR A 188 7.04 -12.52 -22.32
C THR A 188 6.24 -12.14 -21.09
N LEU A 189 4.91 -12.21 -21.20
CA LEU A 189 3.97 -11.95 -20.12
C LEU A 189 4.00 -13.08 -19.08
N PRO A 190 3.68 -12.80 -17.81
CA PRO A 190 3.69 -13.82 -16.76
C PRO A 190 2.62 -14.89 -17.01
N ASP A 191 3.02 -16.15 -16.86
CA ASP A 191 2.10 -17.29 -16.84
C ASP A 191 1.12 -17.17 -15.67
N ALA A 192 -0.16 -17.49 -15.91
CA ALA A 192 -1.22 -17.50 -14.89
C ALA A 192 -1.31 -16.21 -14.05
N ALA A 193 -1.12 -15.06 -14.71
CA ALA A 193 -1.21 -13.75 -14.07
C ALA A 193 -2.55 -13.57 -13.32
N PRO A 194 -2.56 -13.03 -12.08
CA PRO A 194 -3.80 -12.70 -11.39
C PRO A 194 -4.67 -11.75 -12.23
N GLN A 195 -6.00 -11.95 -12.20
CA GLN A 195 -6.94 -11.07 -12.90
C GLN A 195 -6.69 -9.60 -12.53
N GLY A 196 -6.60 -8.74 -13.54
CA GLY A 196 -6.29 -7.32 -13.38
C GLY A 196 -4.81 -6.96 -13.39
N THR A 197 -3.90 -7.93 -13.58
CA THR A 197 -2.49 -7.63 -13.90
C THR A 197 -2.43 -6.82 -15.20
N GLU A 198 -1.81 -5.63 -15.18
CA GLU A 198 -1.78 -4.68 -16.30
C GLU A 198 -0.34 -4.40 -16.72
N PHE A 199 -0.07 -4.42 -18.03
CA PHE A 199 1.19 -3.94 -18.59
C PHE A 199 0.92 -2.98 -19.74
N THR A 200 1.75 -1.93 -19.84
CA THR A 200 1.74 -1.01 -20.97
C THR A 200 3.04 -1.14 -21.75
N PHE A 201 2.95 -1.27 -23.06
CA PHE A 201 4.07 -1.41 -23.97
C PHE A 201 4.14 -0.19 -24.90
N ALA A 202 5.34 0.34 -25.16
CA ALA A 202 5.52 1.41 -26.12
C ALA A 202 6.81 1.26 -26.93
N VAL A 203 6.70 1.38 -28.25
CA VAL A 203 7.84 1.36 -29.17
C VAL A 203 8.54 2.73 -29.14
N GLN A 204 9.81 2.75 -28.75
CA GLN A 204 10.67 3.93 -28.71
C GLN A 204 11.96 3.78 -29.54
N ALA A 205 12.32 2.57 -29.97
CA ALA A 205 13.32 2.32 -31.00
C ALA A 205 12.66 1.68 -32.24
N GLY A 206 13.19 1.96 -33.43
CA GLY A 206 12.68 1.47 -34.72
C GLY A 206 12.93 -0.02 -34.99
N TYR A 207 12.98 -0.83 -33.94
CA TYR A 207 13.08 -2.28 -33.97
C TYR A 207 11.80 -2.89 -33.44
N GLU A 208 11.55 -4.16 -33.79
CA GLU A 208 10.33 -4.84 -33.41
C GLU A 208 10.27 -5.09 -31.90
N LEU A 209 9.21 -4.60 -31.25
CA LEU A 209 8.83 -4.95 -29.88
C LEU A 209 7.70 -5.99 -29.97
N ARG A 210 7.95 -7.19 -29.42
CA ARG A 210 7.00 -8.29 -29.37
C ARG A 210 6.48 -8.47 -27.95
N ILE A 211 5.18 -8.65 -27.82
CA ILE A 211 4.48 -9.00 -26.57
C ILE A 211 4.06 -10.47 -26.73
N ASP A 212 4.74 -11.35 -26.01
CA ASP A 212 4.50 -12.78 -26.05
C ASP A 212 3.62 -13.20 -24.87
N PRO A 213 2.40 -13.72 -25.09
CA PRO A 213 1.52 -14.16 -24.01
C PRO A 213 1.86 -15.53 -23.43
N GLY A 214 2.93 -16.20 -23.89
CA GLY A 214 3.14 -17.62 -23.61
C GLY A 214 1.97 -18.43 -24.16
N ALA A 215 1.49 -19.42 -23.41
CA ALA A 215 0.38 -20.27 -23.87
C ALA A 215 -1.00 -19.56 -23.93
N ALA A 216 -1.11 -18.32 -23.45
CA ALA A 216 -2.36 -17.56 -23.45
C ALA A 216 -2.62 -16.86 -24.80
N ALA A 217 -3.78 -16.22 -24.96
CA ALA A 217 -4.09 -15.36 -26.09
C ALA A 217 -4.10 -13.87 -25.71
N ILE A 218 -3.67 -13.01 -26.63
CA ILE A 218 -3.91 -11.56 -26.56
C ILE A 218 -5.14 -11.24 -27.40
N ARG A 219 -6.24 -10.92 -26.73
CA ARG A 219 -7.55 -10.59 -27.32
C ARG A 219 -7.51 -9.20 -27.96
N ASP A 220 -7.00 -9.13 -29.19
CA ASP A 220 -6.93 -7.92 -30.01
C ASP A 220 -7.75 -8.04 -31.31
N SER A 221 -8.00 -6.91 -31.98
CA SER A 221 -8.57 -6.88 -33.32
C SER A 221 -7.58 -7.36 -34.41
N SER A 222 -6.29 -7.49 -34.10
CA SER A 222 -5.24 -7.97 -35.03
C SER A 222 -5.07 -9.49 -35.05
N GLY A 223 -5.94 -10.23 -34.37
CA GLY A 223 -5.87 -11.67 -34.15
C GLY A 223 -6.02 -12.02 -32.66
N GLN A 224 -6.39 -13.25 -32.34
CA GLN A 224 -6.66 -13.68 -30.95
C GLN A 224 -6.24 -15.13 -30.70
N ASP A 225 -5.29 -15.63 -31.48
CA ASP A 225 -4.82 -17.00 -31.35
C ASP A 225 -3.93 -17.12 -30.10
N ALA A 226 -4.03 -18.25 -29.42
CA ALA A 226 -3.15 -18.57 -28.29
C ALA A 226 -1.72 -18.83 -28.79
N ASP A 227 -0.71 -18.58 -27.95
CA ASP A 227 0.70 -18.82 -28.28
C ASP A 227 1.20 -17.96 -29.46
N LYS A 228 0.58 -16.80 -29.65
CA LYS A 228 0.91 -15.86 -30.73
C LYS A 228 1.19 -14.47 -30.18
N TYR A 229 2.41 -13.99 -30.42
CA TYR A 229 2.82 -12.66 -29.99
C TYR A 229 2.12 -11.55 -30.78
N LYS A 230 2.06 -10.35 -30.17
CA LYS A 230 1.76 -9.08 -30.86
C LYS A 230 3.03 -8.29 -31.09
N ALA A 231 3.19 -7.74 -32.28
CA ALA A 231 4.40 -7.00 -32.64
C ALA A 231 4.10 -5.62 -33.23
N ALA A 232 4.97 -4.66 -32.93
CA ALA A 232 5.03 -3.37 -33.58
C ALA A 232 6.48 -2.88 -33.67
N SER A 233 6.82 -2.11 -34.71
CA SER A 233 8.15 -1.51 -34.90
C SER A 233 8.10 0.00 -35.17
N ALA A 234 6.90 0.57 -35.34
CA ALA A 234 6.72 1.99 -35.52
C ALA A 234 6.85 2.72 -34.18
N ILE A 235 7.84 3.61 -34.06
CA ILE A 235 8.02 4.48 -32.88
C ILE A 235 6.71 5.22 -32.59
N GLY A 236 6.26 5.17 -31.33
CA GLY A 236 4.99 5.73 -30.88
C GLY A 236 3.81 4.76 -30.91
N ALA A 237 3.97 3.54 -31.46
CA ALA A 237 2.99 2.48 -31.25
C ALA A 237 2.98 2.05 -29.77
N ALA A 238 1.79 1.87 -29.21
CA ALA A 238 1.61 1.48 -27.81
C ALA A 238 0.43 0.52 -27.64
N MET A 239 0.50 -0.34 -26.63
CA MET A 239 -0.57 -1.28 -26.29
C MET A 239 -0.62 -1.49 -24.78
N THR A 240 -1.81 -1.45 -24.20
CA THR A 240 -2.05 -1.87 -22.81
C THR A 240 -2.85 -3.15 -22.81
N VAL A 241 -2.36 -4.14 -22.07
CA VAL A 241 -3.01 -5.45 -21.90
C VAL A 241 -3.31 -5.68 -20.44
N VAL A 242 -4.44 -6.32 -20.16
CA VAL A 242 -4.88 -6.65 -18.80
C VAL A 242 -5.30 -8.12 -18.74
N ALA A 243 -4.78 -8.86 -17.77
CA ALA A 243 -5.14 -10.25 -17.55
C ALA A 243 -6.63 -10.37 -17.17
N ASP A 244 -7.37 -11.22 -17.87
CA ASP A 244 -8.76 -11.52 -17.58
C ASP A 244 -8.91 -12.73 -16.64
N SER A 245 -10.15 -13.09 -16.31
CA SER A 245 -10.44 -14.23 -15.44
C SER A 245 -10.22 -15.60 -16.11
N SER A 246 -10.01 -15.63 -17.42
CA SER A 246 -9.79 -16.84 -18.22
C SER A 246 -8.31 -17.17 -18.41
N GLY A 247 -7.41 -16.31 -17.93
CA GLY A 247 -5.97 -16.44 -18.12
C GLY A 247 -5.47 -15.88 -19.45
N ASP A 248 -6.34 -15.18 -20.20
CA ASP A 248 -6.00 -14.47 -21.42
C ASP A 248 -5.76 -12.98 -21.12
N TRP A 249 -5.32 -12.24 -22.14
CA TRP A 249 -5.00 -10.82 -22.04
C TRP A 249 -5.95 -9.99 -22.90
N ALA A 250 -6.72 -9.12 -22.27
CA ALA A 250 -7.58 -8.16 -22.96
C ALA A 250 -6.81 -6.88 -23.33
N VAL A 251 -6.88 -6.45 -24.60
CA VAL A 251 -6.35 -5.14 -25.00
C VAL A 251 -7.33 -4.05 -24.58
N THR A 252 -6.90 -3.16 -23.68
CA THR A 252 -7.74 -2.06 -23.15
C THR A 252 -7.40 -0.71 -23.76
N ALA A 253 -6.18 -0.55 -24.31
CA ALA A 253 -5.77 0.61 -25.07
C ALA A 253 -4.78 0.20 -26.16
N LYS A 254 -4.88 0.84 -27.35
CA LYS A 254 -3.98 0.59 -28.48
C LYS A 254 -3.78 1.86 -29.29
N ALA A 255 -2.52 2.14 -29.64
CA ALA A 255 -2.11 3.19 -30.55
C ALA A 255 -1.11 2.63 -31.57
N GLY A 256 -1.21 3.06 -32.82
CA GLY A 256 -0.42 2.52 -33.93
C GLY A 256 -0.88 1.13 -34.38
N THR A 257 -0.12 0.55 -35.32
CA THR A 257 -0.41 -0.76 -35.90
C THR A 257 0.36 -1.83 -35.14
N TRP A 258 -0.38 -2.78 -34.58
CA TRP A 258 0.14 -4.02 -34.01
C TRP A 258 -0.37 -5.20 -34.85
N THR A 259 0.51 -6.16 -35.12
CA THR A 259 0.19 -7.36 -35.89
C THR A 259 0.42 -8.61 -35.03
N GLN A 260 -0.36 -9.65 -35.28
CA GLN A 260 -0.06 -10.97 -34.71
C GLN A 260 1.09 -11.64 -35.48
N GLU A 261 1.82 -12.53 -34.81
CA GLU A 261 2.63 -13.53 -35.50
C GLU A 261 1.81 -14.26 -36.61
N PRO A 262 2.38 -14.47 -37.81
CA PRO A 262 1.75 -15.25 -38.87
C PRO A 262 1.36 -16.70 -38.50
#